data_AF-A0A940VBF8-F1
#
_entry.id   AF-A0A940VBF8-F1
#
_cell.length_a   1.000
_cell.length_b   1.000
_cell.length_c   1.000
_cell.angle_alpha   90.00
_cell.angle_beta   90.00
_cell.angle_gamma   90.00
#
_symmetry.space_group_name_H-M   'P 1'
#
loop_
_entity.id
_entity.type
_entity.pdbx_description
1 polymer ?
#
loop_
_entity_poly.entity_id
_entity_poly.type
_entity_poly.pdbx_seq_one_letter_code
_entity_poly.pdbx_strand_id
1 'polypeptide(L)'
;DSQRGDGTFEKSIEALRRLNAAGYGHGDSRRRLTVMANPVGAFLVAPQAALEREWKAELARNHGITFDRLIALNNMPISRFLEWLIETGNLQEYMERLTNLFNPATVAGLMCRNTLSVSWDGTLHDCDFNQMLDIPVAPAGGRRPHIRDFDPDALQARRIQTRRHCFGCTAGAGSSCGGATA
;
A
#
# COMPACT_ATOMS: atom_id res chain seq x y z
N ASP A 1 -4.02 14.24 11.61
CA ASP A 1 -4.32 13.73 12.97
C ASP A 1 -5.42 12.68 13.01
N SER A 2 -6.58 12.92 12.40
CA SER A 2 -7.73 11.98 12.38
C SER A 2 -7.42 10.49 12.13
N GLN A 3 -6.42 10.17 11.30
CA GLN A 3 -6.05 8.78 11.01
C GLN A 3 -4.93 8.22 11.90
N ARG A 4 -4.01 9.07 12.37
CA ARG A 4 -2.72 8.65 12.96
C ARG A 4 -2.47 9.16 14.37
N GLY A 5 -3.41 9.93 14.93
CA GLY A 5 -3.34 10.51 16.26
C GLY A 5 -2.86 11.96 16.25
N ASP A 6 -3.08 12.62 17.37
CA ASP A 6 -2.84 14.06 17.57
C ASP A 6 -1.37 14.43 17.43
N GLY A 7 -1.10 15.55 16.76
CA GLY A 7 0.23 16.08 16.50
C GLY A 7 1.04 15.29 15.47
N THR A 8 0.46 14.27 14.83
CA THR A 8 1.16 13.50 13.79
C THR A 8 1.39 14.34 12.54
N PHE A 9 0.43 15.18 12.18
CA PHE A 9 0.55 16.06 11.02
C PHE A 9 1.76 16.99 11.15
N GLU A 10 1.83 17.77 12.24
CA GLU A 10 2.93 18.71 12.48
C GLU A 10 4.30 18.02 12.52
N LYS A 11 4.40 16.86 13.17
CA LYS A 11 5.63 16.05 13.18
C LYS A 11 6.03 15.57 11.79
N SER A 12 5.05 15.23 10.94
CA SER A 12 5.31 14.80 9.56
C SER A 12 5.81 15.96 8.70
N ILE A 13 5.21 17.14 8.81
CA ILE A 13 5.65 18.36 8.12
C ILE A 13 7.08 18.73 8.54
N GLU A 14 7.38 18.69 9.83
CA GLU A 14 8.73 18.94 10.34
C GLU A 14 9.76 17.93 9.81
N ALA A 15 9.42 16.64 9.78
CA ALA A 15 10.30 15.61 9.23
C ALA A 15 10.58 15.84 7.73
N LEU A 16 9.56 16.19 6.95
CA LEU A 16 9.70 16.49 5.52
C LEU A 16 10.59 17.72 5.27
N ARG A 17 10.45 18.79 6.07
CA ARG A 17 11.33 19.97 5.99
C ARG A 17 12.79 19.62 6.26
N ARG A 18 13.07 18.78 7.27
CA ARG A 18 14.43 18.31 7.57
C ARG A 18 15.01 17.49 6.42
N LEU A 19 14.19 16.64 5.79
CA LEU A 19 14.61 15.87 4.61
C LEU A 19 14.92 16.80 3.43
N ASN A 20 14.09 17.82 3.17
CA ASN A 20 14.38 18.82 2.13
C ASN A 20 15.66 19.61 2.42
N ALA A 21 15.90 19.98 3.69
CA ALA A 21 17.14 20.66 4.09
C ALA A 21 18.38 19.76 3.91
N ALA A 22 18.24 18.45 4.08
CA ALA A 22 19.28 17.46 3.77
C ALA A 22 19.43 17.17 2.26
N GLY A 23 18.63 17.81 1.40
CA GLY A 23 18.70 17.70 -0.05
C GLY A 23 17.84 16.60 -0.66
N TYR A 24 16.90 16.01 0.09
CA TYR A 24 15.93 15.07 -0.47
C TYR A 24 14.75 15.79 -1.12
N GLY A 25 14.14 15.21 -2.16
CA GLY A 25 12.91 15.77 -2.76
C GLY A 25 13.12 16.84 -3.82
N HIS A 26 14.36 17.02 -4.30
CA HIS A 26 14.75 18.04 -5.28
C HIS A 26 15.19 17.44 -6.63
N GLY A 27 14.77 16.22 -6.96
CA GLY A 27 15.10 15.56 -8.23
C GLY A 27 16.44 14.81 -8.27
N ASP A 28 17.23 14.80 -7.19
CA ASP A 28 18.44 13.98 -7.11
C ASP A 28 18.07 12.49 -6.99
N SER A 29 18.45 11.71 -8.00
CA SER A 29 18.26 10.25 -8.04
C SER A 29 18.79 9.50 -6.81
N ARG A 30 19.81 10.04 -6.11
CA ARG A 30 20.38 9.44 -4.89
C ARG A 30 19.70 9.91 -3.60
N ARG A 31 18.88 10.97 -3.66
CA ARG A 31 18.17 11.55 -2.52
C ARG A 31 16.69 11.71 -2.84
N ARG A 32 16.08 10.60 -3.27
CA ARG A 32 14.66 10.59 -3.61
C ARG A 32 13.79 10.63 -2.36
N LEU A 33 12.83 11.54 -2.33
CA LEU A 33 11.76 11.59 -1.34
C LEU A 33 10.46 11.11 -1.98
N THR A 34 9.94 10.00 -1.48
CA THR A 34 8.63 9.47 -1.88
C THR A 34 7.66 9.63 -0.72
N VAL A 35 6.55 10.32 -0.96
CA VAL A 35 5.47 10.49 0.01
C VAL A 35 4.40 9.45 -0.26
N MET A 36 3.82 8.90 0.80
CA MET A 36 2.77 7.90 0.71
C MET A 36 1.48 8.45 1.31
N ALA A 37 0.37 8.25 0.61
CA ALA A 37 -0.94 8.74 1.02
C ALA A 37 -2.02 7.68 0.81
N ASN A 38 -3.03 7.73 1.65
CA ASN A 38 -4.24 6.94 1.56
C ASN A 38 -5.44 7.85 1.83
N PRO A 39 -6.60 7.63 1.18
CA PRO A 39 -7.74 8.51 1.31
C PRO A 39 -8.30 8.45 2.73
N VAL A 40 -8.99 9.52 3.15
CA VAL A 40 -9.73 9.54 4.41
C VAL A 40 -11.12 8.97 4.17
N GLY A 41 -11.45 7.87 4.86
CA GLY A 41 -12.76 7.22 4.77
C GLY A 41 -12.86 6.13 3.71
N ALA A 42 -14.11 5.78 3.35
CA ALA A 42 -14.47 4.66 2.47
C ALA A 42 -14.41 5.04 0.97
N PHE A 43 -13.34 5.71 0.54
CA PHE A 43 -13.13 6.10 -0.86
C PHE A 43 -11.95 5.37 -1.48
N LEU A 44 -11.93 5.33 -2.82
CA LEU A 44 -10.75 4.90 -3.57
C LEU A 44 -9.84 6.10 -3.85
N VAL A 45 -8.57 5.82 -4.09
CA VAL A 45 -7.62 6.84 -4.51
C VAL A 45 -7.99 7.42 -5.86
N ALA A 46 -7.81 8.73 -6.00
CA ALA A 46 -7.82 9.40 -7.29
C ALA A 46 -6.63 8.94 -8.15
N PRO A 47 -6.66 9.17 -9.48
CA PRO A 47 -5.55 8.83 -10.37
C PRO A 47 -4.21 9.39 -9.87
N GLN A 48 -3.20 8.53 -9.83
CA GLN A 48 -1.90 8.79 -9.20
C GLN A 48 -1.25 10.09 -9.70
N ALA A 49 -1.28 10.34 -11.01
CA ALA A 49 -0.66 11.51 -11.63
C ALA A 49 -1.36 12.83 -11.25
N ALA A 50 -2.68 12.82 -11.12
CA ALA A 50 -3.44 13.99 -10.70
C ALA A 50 -3.17 14.31 -9.23
N LEU A 51 -3.28 13.28 -8.37
CA LEU A 51 -3.06 13.42 -6.94
C LEU A 51 -1.62 13.86 -6.62
N GLU A 52 -0.61 13.34 -7.34
CA GLU A 52 0.78 13.76 -7.16
C GLU A 52 0.98 15.25 -7.47
N ARG A 53 0.41 15.76 -8.56
CA ARG A 53 0.51 17.18 -8.92
C ARG A 53 -0.13 18.07 -7.87
N GLU A 54 -1.33 17.69 -7.40
CA GLU A 54 -2.06 18.44 -6.38
C GLU A 54 -1.29 18.47 -5.05
N TRP A 55 -0.78 17.32 -4.60
CA TRP A 55 0.03 17.22 -3.38
C TRP A 55 1.33 18.02 -3.47
N LYS A 56 2.04 17.95 -4.60
CA LYS A 56 3.25 18.76 -4.83
C LYS A 56 2.93 20.25 -4.73
N ALA A 57 1.85 20.69 -5.37
CA ALA A 57 1.47 22.08 -5.38
C ALA A 57 1.05 22.58 -3.98
N GLU A 58 0.27 21.78 -3.24
CA GLU A 58 -0.23 22.16 -1.92
C GLU A 58 0.87 22.16 -0.85
N LEU A 59 1.72 21.13 -0.81
CA LEU A 59 2.84 21.07 0.14
C LEU A 59 3.89 22.16 -0.14
N ALA A 60 4.13 22.49 -1.41
CA ALA A 60 5.01 23.59 -1.77
C ALA A 60 4.43 24.94 -1.33
N ARG A 61 3.15 25.21 -1.64
CA ARG A 61 2.48 26.48 -1.30
C ARG A 61 2.38 26.72 0.19
N ASN A 62 1.91 25.72 0.94
CA ASN A 62 1.54 25.92 2.34
C ASN A 62 2.69 25.66 3.32
N HIS A 63 3.66 24.82 2.92
CA HIS A 63 4.69 24.35 3.83
C HIS A 63 6.12 24.49 3.31
N GLY A 64 6.30 24.92 2.05
CA GLY A 64 7.62 25.02 1.41
C GLY A 64 8.28 23.66 1.18
N ILE A 65 7.49 22.58 1.12
CA ILE A 65 7.99 21.20 1.01
C ILE A 65 7.94 20.74 -0.45
N THR A 66 9.01 20.09 -0.90
CA THR A 66 9.10 19.41 -2.19
C THR A 66 9.31 17.91 -1.99
N PHE A 67 8.88 17.11 -2.96
CA PHE A 67 9.12 15.67 -2.98
C PHE A 67 9.11 15.16 -4.42
N ASP A 68 9.68 13.97 -4.67
CA ASP A 68 9.88 13.48 -6.03
C ASP A 68 8.70 12.66 -6.54
N ARG A 69 8.10 11.86 -5.67
CA ARG A 69 7.03 10.92 -6.03
C ARG A 69 5.96 10.80 -4.95
N LEU A 70 4.70 10.66 -5.36
CA LEU A 70 3.60 10.23 -4.51
C LEU A 70 3.30 8.74 -4.77
N ILE A 71 2.93 8.02 -3.72
CA ILE A 71 2.42 6.64 -3.76
C ILE A 71 1.07 6.67 -3.06
N ALA A 72 -0.02 6.50 -3.82
CA ALA A 72 -1.38 6.50 -3.29
C ALA A 72 -1.91 5.06 -3.16
N LEU A 73 -2.38 4.66 -1.98
CA LEU A 73 -3.00 3.35 -1.77
C LEU A 73 -4.47 3.47 -1.39
N ASN A 74 -5.29 2.57 -1.93
CA ASN A 74 -6.61 2.30 -1.35
C ASN A 74 -6.43 1.77 0.08
N ASN A 75 -7.38 2.10 0.96
CA ASN A 75 -7.39 1.51 2.29
C ASN A 75 -7.80 0.03 2.18
N MET A 76 -6.93 -0.87 2.61
CA MET A 76 -7.28 -2.29 2.65
C MET A 76 -8.33 -2.53 3.73
N PRO A 77 -9.43 -3.26 3.45
CA PRO A 77 -10.51 -3.55 4.42
C PRO A 77 -10.06 -4.61 5.43
N ILE A 78 -9.08 -4.26 6.27
CA ILE A 78 -8.45 -5.11 7.29
C ILE A 78 -8.29 -4.33 8.60
N SER A 79 -8.17 -5.06 9.72
CA SER A 79 -7.86 -4.53 11.05
C SER A 79 -8.69 -3.28 11.40
N ARG A 80 -8.05 -2.20 11.88
CA ARG A 80 -8.72 -0.95 12.30
C ARG A 80 -9.62 -0.32 11.24
N PHE A 81 -9.27 -0.43 9.96
CA PHE A 81 -10.11 0.13 8.90
C PHE A 81 -11.34 -0.74 8.65
N LEU A 82 -11.22 -2.07 8.76
CA LEU A 82 -12.35 -2.98 8.74
C LEU A 82 -13.31 -2.73 9.91
N GLU A 83 -12.77 -2.57 11.13
CA GLU A 83 -13.57 -2.22 12.32
C GLU A 83 -14.35 -0.93 12.09
N TRP A 84 -13.67 0.14 11.65
CA TRP A 84 -14.31 1.40 11.33
C TRP A 84 -15.39 1.28 10.24
N LEU A 85 -15.15 0.51 9.18
CA LEU A 85 -16.15 0.25 8.14
C LEU A 85 -17.39 -0.45 8.69
N ILE A 86 -17.23 -1.38 9.63
CA ILE A 86 -18.33 -2.09 10.28
C ILE A 86 -19.11 -1.13 11.19
N GLU A 87 -18.42 -0.43 12.08
CA GLU A 87 -19.02 0.50 13.05
C GLU A 87 -19.80 1.64 12.39
N THR A 88 -19.32 2.10 11.23
CA THR A 88 -19.97 3.18 10.47
C THR A 88 -20.97 2.67 9.42
N GLY A 89 -21.18 1.35 9.29
CA GLY A 89 -22.11 0.77 8.33
C GLY A 89 -21.65 0.81 6.86
N ASN A 90 -20.38 1.15 6.60
CA ASN A 90 -19.83 1.33 5.25
C ASN A 90 -19.23 0.05 4.63
N LEU A 91 -19.10 -1.05 5.38
CA LEU A 91 -18.38 -2.24 4.91
C LEU A 91 -18.93 -2.81 3.59
N GLN A 92 -20.26 -2.98 3.51
CA GLN A 92 -20.87 -3.61 2.34
C GLN A 92 -20.67 -2.77 1.08
N GLU A 93 -21.00 -1.48 1.14
CA GLU A 93 -20.83 -0.56 0.01
C GLU A 93 -19.34 -0.46 -0.40
N TYR A 94 -18.42 -0.42 0.56
CA TYR A 94 -16.99 -0.36 0.27
C TYR A 94 -16.50 -1.62 -0.46
N MET A 95 -16.91 -2.80 0.01
CA MET A 95 -16.57 -4.07 -0.63
C MET A 95 -17.17 -4.21 -2.04
N GLU A 96 -18.41 -3.75 -2.23
CA GLU A 96 -19.05 -3.71 -3.54
C GLU A 96 -18.30 -2.79 -4.49
N ARG A 97 -17.93 -1.58 -4.04
CA ARG A 97 -17.13 -0.64 -4.82
C ARG A 97 -15.80 -1.25 -5.26
N LEU A 98 -15.08 -1.89 -4.33
CA LEU A 98 -13.82 -2.57 -4.62
C LEU A 98 -13.96 -3.68 -5.66
N THR A 99 -15.02 -4.47 -5.55
CA THR A 99 -15.27 -5.60 -6.45
C THR A 99 -15.71 -5.13 -7.84
N ASN A 100 -16.64 -4.16 -7.90
CA ASN A 100 -17.15 -3.59 -9.15
C ASN A 100 -16.08 -2.85 -9.94
N LEU A 101 -15.09 -2.28 -9.26
CA LEU A 101 -13.97 -1.57 -9.88
C LEU A 101 -12.73 -2.46 -10.04
N PHE A 102 -12.87 -3.79 -9.93
CA PHE A 102 -11.76 -4.71 -10.22
C PHE A 102 -11.18 -4.43 -11.62
N ASN A 103 -9.89 -4.15 -11.66
CA ASN A 103 -9.16 -3.84 -12.88
C ASN A 103 -8.08 -4.91 -13.13
N PRO A 104 -8.29 -5.83 -14.08
CA PRO A 104 -7.31 -6.87 -14.43
C PRO A 104 -5.94 -6.33 -14.84
N ALA A 105 -5.86 -5.12 -15.40
CA ALA A 105 -4.59 -4.53 -15.85
C ALA A 105 -3.62 -4.26 -14.69
N THR A 106 -4.13 -4.12 -13.46
CA THR A 106 -3.33 -3.93 -12.25
C THR A 106 -2.58 -5.21 -11.85
N VAL A 107 -3.09 -6.38 -12.23
CA VAL A 107 -2.65 -7.69 -11.74
C VAL A 107 -1.18 -7.94 -12.06
N ALA A 108 -0.73 -7.60 -13.27
CA ALA A 108 0.65 -7.83 -13.71
C ALA A 108 1.67 -7.08 -12.86
N GLY A 109 1.30 -5.92 -12.31
CA GLY A 109 2.17 -5.09 -11.48
C GLY A 109 2.17 -5.43 -9.99
N LEU A 110 1.24 -6.27 -9.51
CA LEU A 110 1.10 -6.54 -8.08
C LEU A 110 2.37 -7.13 -7.46
N MET A 111 2.81 -6.55 -6.35
CA MET A 111 3.99 -7.01 -5.59
C MET A 111 3.93 -8.50 -5.22
N CYS A 112 2.75 -9.07 -4.96
CA CYS A 112 2.62 -10.47 -4.55
C CYS A 112 3.05 -11.47 -5.63
N ARG A 113 3.27 -11.01 -6.87
CA ARG A 113 3.76 -11.84 -7.97
C ARG A 113 5.28 -11.99 -8.00
N ASN A 114 6.02 -11.01 -7.49
CA ASN A 114 7.48 -10.93 -7.65
C ASN A 114 8.23 -10.63 -6.35
N THR A 115 7.51 -10.35 -5.26
CA THR A 115 8.04 -10.03 -3.94
C THR A 115 7.36 -10.93 -2.92
N LEU A 116 8.09 -11.29 -1.87
CA LEU A 116 7.58 -12.00 -0.71
C LEU A 116 7.78 -11.13 0.53
N SER A 117 6.86 -11.23 1.48
CA SER A 117 7.08 -10.69 2.82
C SER A 117 7.57 -11.80 3.75
N VAL A 118 8.57 -11.48 4.57
CA VAL A 118 9.18 -12.41 5.51
C VAL A 118 8.89 -11.91 6.92
N SER A 119 8.22 -12.74 7.72
CA SER A 119 7.97 -12.46 9.12
C SER A 119 9.24 -12.54 9.96
N TRP A 120 9.22 -11.95 11.15
CA TRP A 120 10.36 -11.94 12.07
C TRP A 120 10.82 -13.34 12.49
N ASP A 121 9.90 -14.31 12.46
CA ASP A 121 10.13 -15.72 12.73
C ASP A 121 10.59 -16.51 11.50
N GLY A 122 10.73 -15.85 10.34
CA GLY A 122 11.10 -16.44 9.07
C GLY A 122 9.95 -17.02 8.24
N THR A 123 8.69 -16.93 8.69
CA THR A 123 7.53 -17.37 7.91
C THR A 123 7.35 -16.53 6.64
N LEU A 124 7.07 -17.19 5.50
CA LEU A 124 6.88 -16.52 4.21
C LEU A 124 5.40 -16.21 3.94
N HIS A 125 5.15 -15.00 3.44
CA HIS A 125 3.83 -14.51 3.02
C HIS A 125 3.90 -13.91 1.61
N ASP A 126 2.80 -13.98 0.86
CA ASP A 126 2.75 -13.43 -0.50
C ASP A 126 2.83 -11.89 -0.53
N CYS A 127 2.43 -11.20 0.53
CA CYS A 127 2.54 -9.75 0.67
C CYS A 127 2.48 -9.33 2.15
N ASP A 128 2.71 -8.04 2.39
CA ASP A 128 2.58 -7.40 3.70
C ASP A 128 1.17 -7.52 4.30
N PHE A 129 0.11 -7.38 3.50
CA PHE A 129 -1.26 -7.55 3.98
C PHE A 129 -1.57 -8.99 4.38
N ASN A 130 -1.06 -9.97 3.63
CA ASN A 130 -1.15 -11.38 4.01
C ASN A 130 -0.39 -11.64 5.31
N GLN A 131 0.79 -11.03 5.48
CA GLN A 131 1.54 -11.09 6.74
C GLN A 131 0.75 -10.49 7.92
N MET A 132 0.14 -9.33 7.75
CA MET A 132 -0.69 -8.69 8.78
C MET A 132 -1.92 -9.51 9.17
N LEU A 133 -2.39 -10.38 8.28
CA LEU A 133 -3.52 -11.28 8.53
C LEU A 133 -3.10 -12.70 8.92
N ASP A 134 -1.80 -12.95 9.14
CA ASP A 134 -1.24 -14.28 9.40
C ASP A 134 -1.64 -15.33 8.34
N ILE A 135 -1.61 -14.91 7.06
CA ILE A 135 -1.88 -15.75 5.90
C ILE A 135 -0.53 -16.12 5.27
N PRO A 136 0.08 -17.27 5.62
CA PRO A 136 1.33 -17.70 5.00
C PRO A 136 1.12 -18.07 3.54
N VAL A 137 2.21 -18.15 2.78
CA VAL A 137 2.22 -18.81 1.47
C VAL A 137 1.61 -20.22 1.60
N ALA A 138 0.99 -20.72 0.52
CA ALA A 138 0.44 -22.08 0.52
C ALA A 138 1.53 -23.10 0.94
N PRO A 139 1.28 -23.96 1.94
CA PRO A 139 2.25 -24.98 2.36
C PRO A 139 2.58 -25.92 1.20
N ALA A 140 3.86 -26.02 0.83
CA ALA A 140 4.34 -27.11 -0.01
C ALA A 140 4.56 -28.33 0.89
N GLY A 141 3.85 -29.44 0.62
CA GLY A 141 4.05 -30.71 1.35
C GLY A 141 3.74 -30.66 2.86
N GLY A 142 2.84 -29.77 3.29
CA GLY A 142 2.36 -29.72 4.69
C GLY A 142 3.30 -29.05 5.71
N ARG A 143 4.45 -28.53 5.27
CA ARG A 143 5.34 -27.72 6.11
C ARG A 143 4.98 -26.24 6.04
N ARG A 144 5.07 -25.53 7.17
CA ARG A 144 4.95 -24.06 7.19
C ARG A 144 6.06 -23.48 6.31
N PRO A 145 5.74 -22.57 5.36
CA PRO A 145 6.74 -22.01 4.47
C PRO A 145 7.66 -21.07 5.25
N HIS A 146 8.97 -21.33 5.18
CA HIS A 146 9.98 -20.64 5.98
C HIS A 146 11.17 -20.25 5.10
N ILE A 147 11.77 -19.09 5.35
CA ILE A 147 12.88 -18.54 4.52
C ILE A 147 14.12 -19.45 4.46
N ARG A 148 14.29 -20.34 5.45
CA ARG A 148 15.37 -21.35 5.46
C ARG A 148 15.15 -22.49 4.47
N ASP A 149 13.90 -22.75 4.11
CA ASP A 149 13.49 -23.78 3.14
C ASP A 149 13.15 -23.14 1.79
N PHE A 150 13.81 -22.02 1.45
CA PHE A 150 13.50 -21.23 0.26
C PHE A 150 13.79 -22.01 -1.02
N ASP A 151 12.74 -22.25 -1.80
CA ASP A 151 12.78 -22.90 -3.11
C ASP A 151 12.23 -21.91 -4.17
N PRO A 152 13.09 -21.30 -5.00
CA PRO A 152 12.68 -20.35 -6.02
C PRO A 152 11.68 -20.93 -7.02
N ASP A 153 11.84 -22.18 -7.45
CA ASP A 153 11.02 -22.78 -8.49
C ASP A 153 9.63 -23.12 -7.94
N ALA A 154 9.58 -23.70 -6.74
CA ALA A 154 8.31 -23.94 -6.04
C ALA A 154 7.57 -22.62 -5.74
N LEU A 155 8.30 -21.56 -5.36
CA LEU A 155 7.71 -20.26 -5.08
C LEU A 155 7.25 -19.54 -6.35
N GLN A 156 7.92 -19.71 -7.49
CA GLN A 156 7.44 -19.16 -8.77
C GLN A 156 6.18 -19.87 -9.25
N ALA A 157 6.08 -21.19 -9.04
CA ALA A 157 4.91 -21.98 -9.43
C ALA A 157 3.74 -21.90 -8.42
N ARG A 158 3.93 -21.24 -7.27
CA ARG A 158 2.95 -21.23 -6.19
C ARG A 158 1.66 -20.52 -6.58
N ARG A 159 0.56 -20.96 -5.97
CA ARG A 159 -0.68 -20.20 -5.96
C ARG A 159 -0.63 -19.13 -4.87
N ILE A 160 -0.63 -17.87 -5.28
CA ILE A 160 -0.73 -16.72 -4.37
C ILE A 160 -2.03 -16.81 -3.56
N GLN A 161 -1.92 -16.66 -2.24
CA GLN A 161 -3.07 -16.61 -1.35
C GLN A 161 -3.83 -15.30 -1.53
N THR A 162 -5.07 -15.41 -2.02
CA THR A 162 -5.98 -14.27 -2.18
C THR A 162 -7.09 -14.29 -1.14
N ARG A 163 -7.51 -13.10 -0.67
CA ARG A 163 -8.69 -12.86 0.19
C ARG A 163 -9.38 -11.56 -0.23
N ARG A 164 -10.44 -11.17 0.48
CA ARG A 164 -11.24 -9.97 0.19
C ARG A 164 -10.42 -8.67 0.11
N HIS A 165 -9.37 -8.53 0.92
CA HIS A 165 -8.51 -7.35 0.90
C HIS A 165 -7.76 -7.18 -0.43
N CYS A 166 -7.55 -8.26 -1.20
CA CYS A 166 -6.86 -8.18 -2.48
C CYS A 166 -7.60 -7.30 -3.50
N PHE A 167 -8.93 -7.15 -3.36
CA PHE A 167 -9.68 -6.20 -4.20
C PHE A 167 -9.22 -4.75 -3.98
N GLY A 168 -8.75 -4.39 -2.78
CA GLY A 168 -8.12 -3.09 -2.53
C GLY A 168 -6.89 -2.84 -3.40
N CYS A 169 -6.11 -3.89 -3.67
CA CYS A 169 -4.92 -3.81 -4.53
C CYS A 169 -5.26 -3.69 -6.02
N THR A 170 -6.39 -4.23 -6.43
CA THR A 170 -6.77 -4.35 -7.85
C THR A 170 -7.87 -3.41 -8.30
N ALA A 171 -8.51 -2.68 -7.37
CA ALA A 171 -9.61 -1.78 -7.69
C ALA A 171 -9.14 -0.46 -8.32
N GLY A 172 -9.87 0.01 -9.33
CA GLY A 172 -9.66 1.28 -10.00
C GLY A 172 -8.33 1.32 -10.74
N ALA A 173 -7.53 2.36 -10.47
CA ALA A 173 -6.18 2.45 -11.01
C ALA A 173 -5.22 1.45 -10.36
N GLY A 174 -5.65 0.69 -9.33
CA GLY A 174 -4.81 -0.20 -8.55
C GLY A 174 -4.12 0.50 -7.38
N SER A 175 -3.61 -0.30 -6.45
CA SER A 175 -2.84 0.20 -5.32
C SER A 175 -1.36 0.29 -5.71
N SER A 176 -0.71 1.41 -5.40
CA SER A 176 0.70 1.69 -5.73
C SER A 176 1.75 0.77 -5.07
N CYS A 177 1.33 -0.33 -4.44
CA CYS A 177 2.13 -1.53 -4.13
C CYS A 177 2.64 -2.26 -5.40
N GLY A 178 3.04 -1.52 -6.45
CA GLY A 178 3.44 -2.03 -7.77
C GLY A 178 2.31 -2.17 -8.80
N GLY A 179 1.04 -2.11 -8.38
CA GLY A 179 -0.12 -2.37 -9.24
C GLY A 179 -0.86 -1.14 -9.77
N ALA A 180 -0.30 0.07 -9.61
CA ALA A 180 -0.91 1.28 -10.14
C ALA A 180 -0.74 1.34 -11.67
N THR A 181 -1.85 1.46 -12.39
CA THR A 181 -1.91 1.77 -13.82
C THR A 181 -1.77 3.28 -14.02
N ALA A 182 -1.22 3.68 -15.18
CA ALA A 182 -0.91 5.08 -15.52
C ALA A 182 -2.13 6.00 -15.50
#